data_AF-A0A842QU61-F1
#
_entry.id   AF-A0A842QU61-F1
#
_cell.length_a   1.000
_cell.length_b   1.000
_cell.length_c   1.000
_cell.angle_alpha   90.00
_cell.angle_beta   90.00
_cell.angle_gamma   90.00
#
_symmetry.space_group_name_H-M   'P 1'
#
loop_
_entity.id
_entity.type
_entity.pdbx_description
1 polymer ?
#
loop_
_entity_poly.entity_id
_entity_poly.type
_entity_poly.pdbx_seq_one_letter_code
_entity_poly.pdbx_strand_id
1 'polypeptide(L)'
;MIDNYSFGKIVVEGKEYTNDLIIYPDHIQKNWWRKKGHRLGLSDLDEVLDYDPDILVIGQGTFARMKVSKEVYEALEERGIEITAEKTGKAIDTFKKLLKEDEIVVAALHLTC
;
A
#
# COMPACT_ATOMS: atom_id res chain seq x y z
N MET A 1 -6.81 12.71 -2.16
CA MET A 1 -7.00 11.58 -1.21
C MET A 1 -8.19 10.70 -1.65
N ILE A 2 -8.09 9.36 -1.56
CA ILE A 2 -8.93 8.36 -2.30
C ILE A 2 -10.45 8.63 -2.29
N ASP A 3 -11.05 8.74 -3.48
CA ASP A 3 -12.48 9.00 -3.65
C ASP A 3 -13.31 7.72 -3.61
N ASN A 4 -12.87 6.68 -4.32
CA ASN A 4 -13.62 5.43 -4.45
C ASN A 4 -12.71 4.21 -4.69
N TYR A 5 -13.18 3.04 -4.29
CA TYR A 5 -12.54 1.75 -4.54
C TYR A 5 -13.57 0.68 -4.88
N SER A 6 -13.25 -0.13 -5.89
CA SER A 6 -13.96 -1.35 -6.27
C SER A 6 -12.96 -2.37 -6.80
N PHE A 7 -13.39 -3.62 -6.99
CA PHE A 7 -12.50 -4.66 -7.52
C PHE A 7 -11.81 -4.23 -8.82
N GLY A 8 -10.48 -4.20 -8.82
CA GLY A 8 -9.64 -3.83 -9.96
C GLY A 8 -9.64 -2.34 -10.32
N LYS A 9 -10.20 -1.47 -9.47
CA LYS A 9 -10.33 -0.03 -9.77
C LYS A 9 -10.29 0.83 -8.52
N ILE A 10 -9.51 1.90 -8.58
CA ILE A 10 -9.49 2.94 -7.56
C ILE A 10 -9.56 4.32 -8.22
N VAL A 11 -10.18 5.27 -7.53
CA VAL A 11 -10.21 6.69 -7.92
C VAL A 11 -9.49 7.48 -6.85
N VAL A 12 -8.44 8.19 -7.24
CA VAL A 12 -7.63 9.04 -6.36
C VAL A 12 -7.60 10.43 -6.97
N GLU A 13 -8.22 11.39 -6.28
CA GLU A 13 -8.28 12.79 -6.70
C GLU A 13 -8.95 12.97 -8.06
N GLY A 14 -10.08 12.29 -8.24
CA GLY A 14 -10.85 12.29 -9.48
C GLY A 14 -10.21 11.50 -10.62
N LYS A 15 -9.01 10.95 -10.44
CA LYS A 15 -8.30 10.17 -11.45
C LYS A 15 -8.42 8.68 -11.21
N GLU A 16 -8.80 7.97 -12.27
CA GLU A 16 -9.01 6.53 -12.25
C GLU A 16 -7.71 5.76 -12.50
N TYR A 17 -7.52 4.69 -11.71
CA TYR A 17 -6.45 3.72 -11.86
C TYR A 17 -7.02 2.30 -11.81
N THR A 18 -6.54 1.45 -12.71
CA THR A 18 -6.97 0.04 -12.85
C THR A 18 -5.85 -0.95 -12.55
N ASN A 19 -4.65 -0.46 -12.30
CA ASN A 19 -3.50 -1.25 -11.87
C ASN A 19 -3.20 -0.95 -10.40
N ASP A 20 -2.54 -1.92 -9.76
CA ASP A 20 -1.95 -1.72 -8.45
C ASP A 20 -1.05 -0.47 -8.43
N LEU A 21 -1.00 0.19 -7.27
CA LEU A 21 -0.30 1.46 -7.09
C LEU A 21 0.18 1.60 -5.65
N ILE A 22 1.16 2.49 -5.47
CA ILE A 22 1.53 3.02 -4.16
C ILE A 22 1.16 4.51 -4.12
N ILE A 23 0.53 4.94 -3.03
CA ILE A 23 0.13 6.32 -2.78
C ILE A 23 1.05 6.88 -1.69
N TYR A 24 1.76 7.94 -2.02
CA TYR A 24 2.60 8.73 -1.12
C TYR A 24 1.89 10.06 -0.80
N PRO A 25 2.33 10.78 0.24
CA PRO A 25 1.84 12.12 0.55
C PRO A 25 1.97 13.12 -0.60
N ASP A 26 3.04 13.02 -1.40
CA ASP A 26 3.40 14.00 -2.44
C ASP A 26 3.19 13.49 -3.88
N HIS A 27 3.10 12.16 -4.09
CA HIS A 27 2.94 11.58 -5.42
C HIS A 27 2.27 10.19 -5.41
N ILE A 28 2.02 9.66 -6.62
CA ILE A 28 1.48 8.31 -6.82
C ILE A 28 2.43 7.51 -7.73
N GLN A 29 2.93 6.40 -7.22
CA GLN A 29 3.65 5.40 -7.99
C GLN A 29 2.64 4.47 -8.66
N LYS A 30 2.30 4.77 -9.90
CA LYS A 30 1.37 4.00 -10.74
C LYS A 30 2.01 2.71 -11.28
N ASN A 31 1.17 1.73 -11.63
CA ASN A 31 1.60 0.46 -12.25
C ASN A 31 2.59 -0.31 -11.38
N TRP A 32 2.38 -0.26 -10.07
CA TRP A 32 3.21 -0.99 -9.12
C TRP A 32 3.04 -2.50 -9.35
N TRP A 33 4.14 -3.18 -9.66
CA TRP A 33 4.11 -4.61 -9.99
C TRP A 33 5.09 -5.37 -9.11
N ARG A 34 4.59 -6.42 -8.47
CA ARG A 34 5.40 -7.32 -7.64
C ARG A 34 6.14 -8.33 -8.51
N LYS A 35 7.35 -8.71 -8.10
CA LYS A 35 8.10 -9.79 -8.78
C LYS A 35 7.36 -11.14 -8.76
N LYS A 36 6.49 -11.38 -7.77
CA LYS A 36 5.62 -12.56 -7.67
C LYS A 36 4.18 -12.14 -7.41
N GLY A 37 3.24 -12.57 -8.25
CA GLY A 37 1.86 -12.05 -8.28
C GLY A 37 1.14 -11.97 -6.92
N HIS A 38 1.28 -13.00 -6.06
CA HIS A 38 0.63 -13.07 -4.74
C HIS A 38 1.60 -12.99 -3.55
N ARG A 39 2.83 -12.53 -3.76
CA ARG A 39 3.77 -12.35 -2.65
C ARG A 39 4.45 -11.00 -2.77
N LEU A 40 4.28 -10.18 -1.75
CA LEU A 40 5.00 -8.93 -1.61
C LEU A 40 6.37 -9.21 -0.98
N GLY A 41 7.43 -8.97 -1.73
CA GLY A 41 8.83 -9.05 -1.28
C GLY A 41 9.41 -7.67 -0.98
N LEU A 42 10.56 -7.65 -0.32
CA LEU A 42 11.24 -6.41 0.04
C LEU A 42 11.60 -5.56 -1.19
N SER A 43 12.07 -6.21 -2.26
CA SER A 43 12.43 -5.52 -3.51
C SER A 43 11.26 -4.94 -4.30
N ASP A 44 10.03 -5.18 -3.85
CA ASP A 44 8.84 -4.55 -4.44
C ASP A 44 8.55 -3.20 -3.74
N LEU A 45 9.33 -2.84 -2.70
CA LEU A 45 9.13 -1.67 -1.84
C LEU A 45 10.35 -0.73 -1.83
N ASP A 46 11.29 -0.85 -2.79
CA ASP A 46 12.53 -0.06 -2.80
C ASP A 46 12.25 1.45 -2.66
N GLU A 47 11.29 1.99 -3.41
CA GLU A 47 10.89 3.41 -3.34
C GLU A 47 10.22 3.78 -2.00
N VAL A 48 9.49 2.84 -1.39
CA VAL A 48 8.89 3.04 -0.05
C VAL A 48 9.98 3.11 1.00
N LEU A 49 11.01 2.25 0.90
CA LEU A 49 12.14 2.22 1.81
C LEU A 49 13.03 3.45 1.66
N ASP A 50 13.15 3.99 0.45
CA ASP A 50 13.87 5.24 0.20
C ASP A 50 13.09 6.46 0.68
N TYR A 51 11.75 6.39 0.65
CA TYR A 51 10.86 7.44 1.14
C TYR A 51 10.79 7.50 2.68
N ASP A 52 11.05 6.38 3.37
CA ASP A 52 11.13 6.26 4.83
C ASP A 52 9.88 6.79 5.58
N PRO A 53 8.68 6.24 5.32
CA PRO A 53 7.45 6.68 5.98
C PRO A 53 7.37 6.18 7.43
N ASP A 54 6.64 6.88 8.28
CA ASP A 54 6.33 6.41 9.64
C ASP A 54 5.44 5.16 9.60
N ILE A 55 4.48 5.12 8.66
CA ILE A 55 3.51 4.02 8.55
C ILE A 55 3.34 3.57 7.10
N LEU A 56 3.48 2.25 6.86
CA LEU A 56 3.13 1.58 5.62
C LEU A 56 1.82 0.77 5.76
N VAL A 57 0.81 1.18 5.00
CA VAL A 57 -0.46 0.47 4.88
C VAL A 57 -0.46 -0.39 3.61
N ILE A 58 -0.72 -1.69 3.76
CA ILE A 58 -0.69 -2.66 2.66
C ILE A 58 -2.08 -3.25 2.42
N GLY A 59 -2.62 -3.00 1.23
CA GLY A 59 -3.80 -3.67 0.71
C GLY A 59 -3.44 -5.00 0.05
N GLN A 60 -3.86 -6.11 0.63
CA GLN A 60 -3.55 -7.49 0.20
C GLN A 60 -4.45 -8.03 -0.92
N GLY A 61 -5.22 -7.17 -1.57
CA GLY A 61 -6.31 -7.56 -2.46
C GLY A 61 -7.64 -7.66 -1.73
N THR A 62 -8.71 -7.74 -2.51
CA THR A 62 -10.10 -7.87 -2.03
C THR A 62 -10.28 -9.10 -1.14
N PHE A 63 -9.56 -10.19 -1.44
CA PHE A 63 -9.65 -11.44 -0.68
C PHE A 63 -8.41 -11.75 0.17
N ALA A 64 -7.46 -10.81 0.30
CA ALA A 64 -6.21 -10.98 1.05
C ALA A 64 -5.40 -12.24 0.66
N ARG A 65 -5.33 -12.55 -0.65
CA ARG A 65 -4.54 -13.70 -1.13
C ARG A 65 -3.09 -13.32 -1.35
N MET A 66 -2.79 -12.04 -1.61
CA MET A 66 -1.43 -11.53 -1.56
C MET A 66 -0.89 -11.64 -0.13
N LYS A 67 0.25 -12.32 0.03
CA LYS A 67 0.94 -12.46 1.32
C LYS A 67 2.14 -11.53 1.39
N VAL A 68 2.29 -10.84 2.51
CA VAL A 68 3.50 -10.10 2.82
C VAL A 68 4.53 -11.08 3.35
N SER A 69 5.73 -11.02 2.81
CA SER A 69 6.83 -11.88 3.20
C SER A 69 7.40 -11.49 4.57
N LYS A 70 7.98 -12.47 5.28
CA LYS A 70 8.61 -12.23 6.59
C LYS A 70 9.72 -11.17 6.52
N GLU A 71 10.53 -11.22 5.47
CA GLU A 71 11.61 -10.26 5.18
C GLU A 71 11.12 -8.80 5.10
N VAL A 72 9.87 -8.57 4.65
CA VAL A 72 9.28 -7.22 4.64
C VAL A 72 8.98 -6.76 6.06
N TYR A 73 8.38 -7.62 6.88
CA TYR A 73 8.10 -7.28 8.28
C TYR A 73 9.39 -6.97 9.06
N GLU A 74 10.40 -7.83 8.94
CA GLU A 74 11.69 -7.67 9.62
C GLU A 74 12.38 -6.37 9.19
N ALA A 75 12.47 -6.08 7.89
CA ALA A 75 13.14 -4.88 7.39
C ALA A 75 12.43 -3.57 7.77
N LEU A 76 11.10 -3.57 7.80
CA LEU A 76 10.33 -2.40 8.22
C LEU A 76 10.44 -2.17 9.74
N GLU A 77 10.37 -3.25 10.54
CA GLU A 77 10.56 -3.19 11.98
C GLU A 77 11.97 -2.68 12.36
N GLU A 78 13.02 -3.15 11.68
CA GLU A 78 14.40 -2.68 11.88
C GLU A 78 14.57 -1.19 11.57
N ARG A 79 13.74 -0.64 10.68
CA ARG A 79 13.71 0.79 10.33
C ARG A 79 12.78 1.62 11.20
N GLY A 80 12.01 0.99 12.09
CA GLY A 80 11.00 1.66 12.90
C GLY A 80 9.75 2.06 12.12
N ILE A 81 9.53 1.49 10.93
CA ILE A 81 8.36 1.74 10.09
C ILE A 81 7.22 0.83 10.56
N GLU A 82 6.10 1.41 10.99
CA GLU A 82 4.93 0.64 11.36
C GLU A 82 4.25 0.03 10.13
N ILE A 83 3.78 -1.22 10.25
CA ILE A 83 3.15 -1.94 9.14
C ILE A 83 1.73 -2.38 9.49
N THR A 84 0.78 -2.00 8.63
CA THR A 84 -0.60 -2.51 8.68
C THR A 84 -0.93 -3.25 7.39
N ALA A 85 -1.17 -4.56 7.44
CA ALA A 85 -1.51 -5.37 6.27
C ALA A 85 -2.93 -5.94 6.37
N GLU A 86 -3.81 -5.54 5.46
CA GLU A 86 -5.24 -5.86 5.52
C GLU A 86 -5.84 -6.12 4.12
N LYS A 87 -7.11 -6.54 4.06
CA LYS A 87 -7.86 -6.51 2.79
C LYS A 87 -7.90 -5.08 2.26
N THR A 88 -7.77 -4.89 0.95
CA THR A 88 -7.63 -3.56 0.34
C THR A 88 -8.71 -2.56 0.74
N GLY A 89 -9.98 -2.99 0.84
CA GLY A 89 -11.05 -2.10 1.32
C GLY A 89 -10.80 -1.58 2.75
N LYS A 90 -10.41 -2.47 3.67
CA LYS A 90 -10.09 -2.10 5.06
C LYS A 90 -8.80 -1.28 5.15
N ALA A 91 -7.79 -1.65 4.36
CA ALA A 91 -6.53 -0.92 4.25
C ALA A 91 -6.76 0.54 3.82
N ILE A 92 -7.68 0.77 2.86
CA ILE A 92 -8.07 2.13 2.45
C ILE A 92 -8.75 2.90 3.59
N ASP A 93 -9.63 2.26 4.34
CA ASP A 93 -10.27 2.89 5.51
C ASP A 93 -9.24 3.25 6.59
N THR A 94 -8.27 2.38 6.84
CA THR A 94 -7.17 2.61 7.77
C THR A 94 -6.28 3.76 7.30
N PHE A 95 -5.87 3.74 6.03
CA PHE A 95 -5.10 4.82 5.41
C PHE A 95 -5.80 6.19 5.55
N LYS A 96 -7.10 6.26 5.23
CA LYS A 96 -7.90 7.50 5.38
C LYS A 96 -7.99 8.02 6.82
N LYS A 97 -7.90 7.13 7.82
CA LYS A 97 -7.90 7.52 9.23
C LYS A 97 -6.55 8.08 9.63
N LEU A 98 -5.47 7.38 9.29
CA LEU A 98 -4.10 7.76 9.64
C LEU A 98 -3.66 9.07 8.97
N LEU A 99 -4.17 9.39 7.77
CA LEU A 99 -3.90 10.67 7.10
C LEU A 99 -4.41 11.91 7.86
N LYS A 100 -5.14 11.75 8.97
CA LYS A 100 -5.59 12.84 9.84
C LYS A 100 -4.62 13.10 11.01
N GLU A 101 -3.60 12.26 11.15
CA GLU A 101 -2.57 12.35 12.17
C GLU A 101 -1.33 13.05 11.58
N ASP A 102 -0.34 13.38 12.41
CA ASP A 102 0.88 14.12 12.00
C ASP A 102 1.96 13.18 11.42
N GLU A 103 1.57 11.95 11.07
CA GLU A 103 2.46 10.88 10.63
C GLU A 103 2.53 10.83 9.08
N ILE A 104 3.69 10.43 8.56
CA ILE A 104 3.94 10.20 7.16
C ILE A 104 3.43 8.79 6.80
N VAL A 105 2.28 8.74 6.12
CA VAL A 105 1.62 7.48 5.77
C VAL A 105 1.73 7.19 4.28
N VAL A 106 2.16 5.98 3.93
CA VAL A 106 2.20 5.47 2.55
C VAL A 106 1.27 4.26 2.42
N ALA A 107 0.58 4.13 1.29
CA ALA A 107 -0.33 3.01 1.02
C ALA A 107 0.04 2.24 -0.25
N ALA A 108 0.43 0.97 -0.10
CA ALA A 108 0.67 0.04 -1.22
C ALA A 108 -0.57 -0.85 -1.44
N LEU A 109 -1.28 -0.68 -2.56
CA LEU A 109 -2.62 -1.23 -2.74
C LEU A 109 -2.68 -2.22 -3.91
N HIS A 110 -2.91 -3.50 -3.59
CA HIS A 110 -3.32 -4.49 -4.57
C HIS A 110 -4.84 -4.40 -4.81
N LEU A 111 -5.27 -4.10 -6.04
CA LEU A 111 -6.68 -3.80 -6.34
C LEU A 111 -7.52 -5.03 -6.65
N THR A 112 -6.90 -6.19 -6.88
CA THR A 112 -7.60 -7.43 -7.28
C THR A 112 -7.55 -8.51 -6.21
N CYS A 113 -6.95 -9.68 -6.47
CA CYS A 113 -7.07 -10.90 -5.67
C CYS A 113 -5.73 -11.39 -5.11
#